data_AF-A0A2G4DXF6-F1
#
_entry.id   AF-A0A2G4DXF6-F1
#
_cell.length_a   1.000
_cell.length_b   1.000
_cell.length_c   1.000
_cell.angle_alpha   90.00
_cell.angle_beta   90.00
_cell.angle_gamma   90.00
#
_symmetry.space_group_name_H-M   'P 1'
#
loop_
_entity.id
_entity.type
_entity.pdbx_description
1 polymer ?
#
loop_
_entity_poly.entity_id
_entity_poly.type
_entity_poly.pdbx_seq_one_letter_code
_entity_poly.pdbx_strand_id
1 'polypeptide(L)'
;VASLYHKGLNKILEKVGEESVETIIAAKDAAISGDCSDVVYETADLWFHSMVMLAQLGQHPQAVLDELDRRFGLSGHAEKASRSAE
;
A
#
# COMPACT_ATOMS: atom_id res chain seq x y z
N VAL A 1 -16.82 3.77 4.33
CA VAL A 1 -15.69 4.02 5.26
C VAL A 1 -16.06 3.83 6.72
N ALA A 2 -17.04 4.56 7.29
CA ALA A 2 -17.42 4.42 8.71
C ALA A 2 -17.91 3.00 9.12
N SER A 3 -18.52 2.25 8.20
CA SER A 3 -19.01 0.89 8.48
C SER A 3 -17.92 -0.18 8.57
N LEU A 4 -16.70 0.07 8.08
CA LEU A 4 -15.58 -0.86 8.18
C LEU A 4 -14.91 -0.79 9.55
N TYR A 5 -14.71 0.42 10.09
CA TYR A 5 -14.15 0.63 11.43
C TYR A 5 -14.96 -0.03 12.55
N HIS A 6 -16.30 -0.05 12.41
CA HIS A 6 -17.18 -0.67 13.40
C HIS A 6 -17.16 -2.21 13.41
N LYS A 7 -16.68 -2.85 12.34
CA LYS A 7 -16.68 -4.32 12.21
C LYS A 7 -15.41 -4.99 12.76
N GLY A 8 -14.42 -4.19 13.17
CA GLY A 8 -13.17 -4.67 13.77
C GLY A 8 -12.14 -5.16 12.75
N LEU A 9 -10.94 -5.49 13.26
CA LEU A 9 -9.76 -5.81 12.44
C LEU A 9 -9.99 -6.98 11.47
N ASN A 10 -10.68 -8.05 11.89
CA ASN A 10 -10.88 -9.23 11.05
C ASN A 10 -11.58 -8.89 9.73
N LYS A 11 -12.61 -8.03 9.75
CA LYS A 11 -13.33 -7.68 8.51
C LYS A 11 -12.48 -6.84 7.57
N ILE A 12 -11.58 -6.03 8.12
CA ILE A 12 -10.61 -5.26 7.33
C ILE A 12 -9.60 -6.21 6.69
N LEU A 13 -9.08 -7.19 7.44
CA LEU A 13 -8.12 -8.18 6.92
C LEU A 13 -8.73 -9.08 5.84
N GLU A 14 -10.01 -9.44 5.97
CA GLU A 14 -10.74 -10.14 4.89
C GLU A 14 -10.69 -9.35 3.57
N LYS A 15 -10.97 -8.04 3.62
CA LYS A 15 -10.89 -7.18 2.43
C LYS A 15 -9.45 -7.07 1.91
N VAL A 16 -8.46 -6.82 2.77
CA VAL A 16 -7.04 -6.79 2.33
C VAL A 16 -6.66 -8.08 1.60
N GLY A 17 -7.10 -9.24 2.10
CA GLY A 17 -6.87 -10.53 1.46
C GLY A 17 -7.59 -10.69 0.11
N GLU A 18 -8.85 -10.28 0.03
CA GLU A 18 -9.67 -10.27 -1.19
C GLU A 18 -9.00 -9.42 -2.29
N GLU A 19 -8.73 -8.15 -2.00
CA GLU A 19 -8.13 -7.20 -2.96
C GLU A 19 -6.73 -7.63 -3.41
N SER A 20 -5.97 -8.30 -2.53
CA SER A 20 -4.66 -8.84 -2.88
C SER A 20 -4.78 -9.93 -3.96
N VAL A 21 -5.77 -10.81 -3.84
CA VAL A 21 -6.00 -11.89 -4.82
C VAL A 21 -6.56 -11.31 -6.12
N GLU A 22 -7.48 -10.35 -6.05
CA GLU A 22 -8.04 -9.68 -7.22
C GLU A 22 -6.97 -8.91 -8.00
N THR A 23 -6.09 -8.17 -7.31
CA THR A 23 -4.94 -7.49 -7.93
C THR A 23 -4.03 -8.49 -8.68
N ILE A 24 -3.76 -9.67 -8.11
CA ILE A 24 -2.95 -10.71 -8.77
C ILE A 24 -3.62 -11.21 -10.05
N ILE A 25 -4.93 -11.45 -10.00
CA ILE A 25 -5.71 -11.90 -11.15
C ILE A 25 -5.74 -10.83 -12.23
N ALA A 26 -6.07 -9.58 -11.88
CA ALA A 26 -6.09 -8.45 -12.79
C ALA A 26 -4.75 -8.25 -13.50
N ALA A 27 -3.62 -8.36 -12.77
CA ALA A 27 -2.29 -8.25 -13.36
C ALA A 27 -1.98 -9.36 -14.38
N LYS A 28 -2.41 -10.59 -14.09
CA LYS A 28 -2.27 -11.72 -15.01
C LYS A 28 -3.11 -11.53 -16.27
N ASP A 29 -4.35 -11.06 -16.11
CA ASP A 29 -5.26 -10.85 -17.24
C ASP A 29 -4.80 -9.67 -18.11
N ALA A 30 -4.32 -8.59 -17.50
CA ALA A 30 -3.71 -7.45 -18.19
C ALA A 30 -2.50 -7.85 -19.07
N ALA A 31 -1.70 -8.83 -18.63
CA ALA A 31 -0.58 -9.34 -19.41
C ALA A 31 -1.02 -10.04 -20.72
N ILE A 32 -2.27 -10.52 -20.77
CA ILE A 32 -2.86 -11.18 -21.95
C ILE A 32 -3.66 -10.17 -22.78
N SER A 33 -4.48 -9.34 -22.13
CA SER A 33 -5.40 -8.40 -22.79
C SER A 33 -4.72 -7.12 -23.25
N GLY A 34 -3.64 -6.69 -22.58
CA GLY A 34 -3.01 -5.38 -22.74
C GLY A 34 -3.76 -4.23 -22.06
N ASP A 35 -4.84 -4.51 -21.33
CA ASP A 35 -5.62 -3.51 -20.59
C ASP A 35 -5.28 -3.54 -19.09
N CYS A 36 -4.84 -2.41 -18.56
CA CYS A 36 -4.44 -2.26 -17.16
C CYS A 36 -5.53 -1.63 -16.28
N SER A 37 -6.74 -1.40 -16.80
CA SER A 37 -7.80 -0.70 -16.07
C SER A 37 -8.13 -1.39 -14.74
N ASP A 38 -8.32 -2.71 -14.77
CA ASP A 38 -8.61 -3.50 -13.57
C ASP A 38 -7.41 -3.54 -12.61
N VAL A 39 -6.18 -3.57 -13.12
CA VAL A 39 -4.96 -3.54 -12.28
C VAL A 39 -4.93 -2.26 -11.44
N VAL A 40 -5.21 -1.12 -12.06
CA VAL A 40 -5.24 0.17 -11.35
C VAL A 40 -6.37 0.21 -10.34
N TYR A 41 -7.54 -0.32 -10.70
CA TYR A 41 -8.72 -0.36 -9.83
C TYR A 41 -8.45 -1.21 -8.57
N GLU A 42 -8.04 -2.48 -8.72
CA GLU A 42 -7.81 -3.38 -7.58
C GLU A 42 -6.60 -2.95 -6.75
N THR A 43 -5.56 -2.38 -7.38
CA THR A 43 -4.44 -1.82 -6.63
C THR A 43 -4.89 -0.66 -5.75
N ALA A 44 -5.80 0.19 -6.24
CA ALA A 44 -6.35 1.29 -5.46
C ALA A 44 -7.16 0.78 -4.27
N ASP A 45 -7.97 -0.26 -4.43
CA ASP A 45 -8.75 -0.83 -3.33
C ASP A 45 -7.86 -1.54 -2.30
N LEU A 46 -6.84 -2.28 -2.77
CA LEU A 46 -5.81 -2.87 -1.92
C LEU A 46 -5.09 -1.81 -1.07
N TRP A 47 -4.69 -0.69 -1.67
CA TRP A 47 -4.05 0.41 -0.95
C TRP A 47 -5.00 1.06 0.04
N PHE A 48 -6.25 1.30 -0.35
CA PHE A 48 -7.28 1.84 0.53
C PHE A 48 -7.48 0.97 1.77
N HIS A 49 -7.69 -0.33 1.57
CA HIS A 49 -7.89 -1.28 2.66
C HIS A 49 -6.63 -1.47 3.53
N SER A 50 -5.44 -1.36 2.94
CA SER A 50 -4.17 -1.33 3.68
C SER A 50 -4.07 -0.11 4.59
N MET A 51 -4.43 1.09 4.10
CA MET A 51 -4.43 2.31 4.92
C MET A 51 -5.46 2.24 6.06
N VAL A 52 -6.65 1.67 5.81
CA VAL A 52 -7.67 1.44 6.84
C VAL A 52 -7.17 0.45 7.90
N MET A 53 -6.48 -0.62 7.49
CA MET A 53 -5.84 -1.58 8.41
C MET A 53 -4.80 -0.89 9.28
N LEU A 54 -3.92 -0.07 8.70
CA LEU A 54 -2.92 0.69 9.45
C LEU A 54 -3.57 1.61 10.48
N ALA A 55 -4.58 2.38 10.07
CA ALA A 55 -5.32 3.27 10.97
C ALA A 55 -5.99 2.49 12.12
N GLN A 56 -6.58 1.32 11.83
CA GLN A 56 -7.17 0.44 12.85
C GLN A 56 -6.15 -0.08 13.87
N LEU A 57 -4.88 -0.22 13.47
CA LEU A 57 -3.74 -0.62 14.31
C LEU A 57 -3.01 0.58 14.93
N GLY A 58 -3.55 1.79 14.82
CA GLY A 58 -2.96 3.01 15.36
C GLY A 58 -1.72 3.49 14.60
N GLN A 59 -1.56 3.08 13.33
CA GLN A 59 -0.45 3.48 12.47
C GLN A 59 -0.92 4.44 11.38
N HIS A 60 -0.03 5.36 11.00
CA HIS A 60 -0.24 6.26 9.86
C HIS A 60 0.47 5.70 8.61
N PRO A 61 -0.07 5.88 7.39
CA PRO A 61 0.59 5.43 6.15
C PRO A 61 2.03 5.91 5.99
N GLN A 62 2.37 7.06 6.59
CA GLN A 62 3.75 7.57 6.63
C GLN A 62 4.75 6.55 7.18
N ALA A 63 4.38 5.72 8.16
CA ALA A 63 5.29 4.71 8.72
C ALA A 63 5.73 3.66 7.67
N VAL A 64 4.87 3.37 6.68
CA VAL A 64 5.22 2.50 5.56
C VAL A 64 6.15 3.22 4.58
N LEU A 65 5.90 4.51 4.31
CA LEU A 65 6.76 5.32 3.45
C LEU A 65 8.17 5.46 4.05
N ASP A 66 8.28 5.72 5.36
CA ASP A 66 9.57 5.80 6.06
C ASP A 66 10.34 4.46 5.97
N GLU A 67 9.64 3.33 6.06
CA GLU A 67 10.23 2.01 5.87
C GLU A 67 10.68 1.79 4.41
N LEU A 68 9.92 2.27 3.42
CA LEU A 68 10.33 2.23 2.02
C LEU A 68 11.58 3.09 1.78
N ASP A 69 11.62 4.31 2.31
CA ASP A 69 12.79 5.20 2.21
C ASP A 69 14.05 4.57 2.81
N ARG A 70 13.89 3.90 3.96
CA ARG A 70 14.96 3.11 4.60
C ARG A 70 15.42 1.95 3.70
N ARG A 71 14.51 1.23 3.03
CA ARG A 71 14.83 0.12 2.11
C ARG A 71 15.52 0.58 0.84
N PHE A 72 15.08 1.68 0.26
CA PHE A 72 15.64 2.23 -0.98
C PHE A 72 16.97 2.97 -0.77
N GLY A 73 17.45 3.07 0.47
CA GLY A 73 18.74 3.68 0.76
C GLY A 73 18.79 5.16 0.39
N LEU A 74 17.65 5.86 0.42
CA LEU A 74 17.59 7.32 0.27
C LEU A 74 18.39 8.03 1.38
N SER A 75 18.76 7.31 2.45
CA SER A 75 19.80 7.71 3.38
C SER A 75 21.07 8.16 2.65
N GLY A 76 21.53 7.47 1.60
CA GLY A 76 22.77 7.83 0.90
C GLY A 76 22.75 9.14 0.12
N HIS A 77 21.58 9.66 -0.26
CA HIS A 77 21.46 10.98 -0.92
C HIS A 77 21.30 12.10 0.10
N ALA A 78 20.50 11.90 1.14
CA ALA A 78 20.36 12.83 2.25
C ALA A 78 21.66 12.96 3.07
N GLU A 79 22.37 11.86 3.28
CA GLU A 79 23.67 11.78 3.98
C GLU A 79 24.82 12.37 3.15
N LYS A 80 24.70 12.40 1.80
CA LYS A 80 25.62 13.16 0.93
C LYS A 80 25.30 14.66 0.92
N ALA A 81 24.02 15.03 0.95
CA ALA A 81 23.58 16.42 1.02
C ALA A 81 24.00 17.08 2.35
N SER A 82 23.93 16.35 3.48
CA SER A 82 24.39 16.85 4.78
C SER A 82 25.90 17.02 4.87
N ARG A 83 26.69 16.16 4.20
CA ARG A 83 28.17 16.26 4.17
C ARG A 83 28.72 17.39 3.31
N SER A 84 27.90 17.98 2.44
CA SER A 84 28.32 19.10 1.57
C SER A 84 27.98 20.47 2.18
N ALA A 85 27.32 20.49 3.33
CA ALA A 85 26.92 21.69 4.07
C ALA A 85 27.83 22.00 5.28
N GLU A 86 28.90 21.22 5.49
CA GLU A 86 30.00 21.48 6.42
C GLU A 86 31.24 22.03 5.71
#